data_AF-A0A3D3BGR6-F1
#
_entry.id   AF-A0A3D3BGR6-F1
#
_cell.length_a   1.000
_cell.length_b   1.000
_cell.length_c   1.000
_cell.angle_alpha   90.00
_cell.angle_beta   90.00
_cell.angle_gamma   90.00
#
_symmetry.space_group_name_H-M   'P 1'
#
loop_
_entity.id
_entity.type
_entity.pdbx_description
1 polymer ?
#
loop_
_entity_poly.entity_id
_entity_poly.type
_entity_poly.pdbx_seq_one_letter_code
_entity_poly.pdbx_strand_id
1 'polypeptide(L)'
;MTETARKELPEAREVCPTTTRGLLAEGALLVDVREMDEVERVAFADCEVLNIPLSVFEQRWSEVPREREVVVASANGEASLKATYFLMYQGFDRVANMKHGMVRWIDRGFPVIGDASVSSVSGETCCGDAGSKADACCSGERGQSETSCC
;
A
#
# COMPACT_ATOMS: atom_id res chain seq x y z
N MET A 1 7.82 -25.09 -35.05
CA MET A 1 6.53 -24.46 -34.72
C MET A 1 6.24 -24.80 -33.26
N THR A 2 6.74 -24.01 -32.32
CA THR A 2 6.46 -24.22 -30.89
C THR A 2 5.07 -23.70 -30.64
N GLU A 3 4.14 -24.63 -30.51
CA GLU A 3 2.77 -24.40 -30.08
C GLU A 3 2.82 -23.67 -28.73
N THR A 4 2.58 -22.36 -28.76
CA THR A 4 2.40 -21.56 -27.55
C THR A 4 1.11 -22.06 -26.92
N ALA A 5 1.22 -23.09 -26.09
CA ALA A 5 0.11 -23.64 -25.33
C ALA A 5 -0.54 -22.48 -24.58
N ARG A 6 -1.73 -22.09 -25.04
CA ARG A 6 -2.54 -21.04 -24.42
C ARG A 6 -2.98 -21.59 -23.08
N LYS A 7 -2.14 -21.41 -22.05
CA LYS A 7 -2.41 -21.87 -20.69
C LYS A 7 -3.63 -21.10 -20.21
N GLU A 8 -4.75 -21.80 -20.07
CA GLU A 8 -5.96 -21.25 -19.49
C GLU A 8 -5.65 -20.98 -18.01
N LEU A 9 -5.39 -19.71 -17.70
CA LEU A 9 -5.11 -19.28 -16.33
C LEU A 9 -6.44 -19.06 -15.61
N PRO A 10 -6.70 -19.75 -14.49
CA PRO A 10 -7.85 -19.44 -13.65
C PRO A 10 -7.70 -18.04 -13.05
N GLU A 11 -8.81 -17.49 -12.56
CA GLU A 11 -8.78 -16.21 -11.84
C GLU A 11 -7.81 -16.29 -10.65
N ALA A 12 -6.98 -15.26 -10.51
CA ALA A 12 -6.02 -15.22 -9.41
C ALA A 12 -6.74 -15.23 -8.06
N ARG A 13 -6.28 -16.05 -7.12
CA ARG A 13 -6.80 -16.03 -5.75
C ARG A 13 -6.50 -14.68 -5.12
N GLU A 14 -7.54 -13.99 -4.65
CA GLU A 14 -7.36 -12.69 -4.01
C GLU A 14 -7.76 -12.74 -2.54
N VAL A 15 -6.91 -12.20 -1.67
CA VAL A 15 -7.08 -12.21 -0.21
C VAL A 15 -7.10 -10.78 0.33
N CYS A 16 -7.84 -10.56 1.41
CA CYS A 16 -7.81 -9.26 2.10
C CYS A 16 -6.62 -9.18 3.07
N PRO A 17 -6.18 -7.97 3.47
CA PRO A 17 -5.04 -7.79 4.39
C PRO A 17 -5.17 -8.57 5.70
N THR A 18 -6.39 -8.68 6.25
CA THR A 18 -6.65 -9.49 7.46
C THR A 18 -6.39 -10.97 7.23
N THR A 19 -6.82 -11.51 6.10
CA THR A 19 -6.56 -12.90 5.70
C THR A 19 -5.07 -13.11 5.45
N THR A 20 -4.41 -12.18 4.75
CA THR A 20 -2.97 -12.26 4.53
C THR A 20 -2.22 -12.36 5.86
N ARG A 21 -2.58 -11.57 6.87
CA ARG A 21 -1.94 -11.64 8.19
C ARG A 21 -2.08 -13.04 8.83
N GLY A 22 -3.24 -13.69 8.66
CA GLY A 22 -3.44 -15.07 9.10
C GLY A 22 -2.50 -16.03 8.39
N LEU A 23 -2.43 -15.96 7.06
CA LEU A 23 -1.54 -16.79 6.25
C LEU A 23 -0.06 -16.59 6.62
N LEU A 24 0.35 -15.35 6.88
CA LEU A 24 1.72 -15.05 7.31
C LEU A 24 2.04 -15.66 8.68
N ALA A 25 1.08 -15.66 9.60
CA ALA A 25 1.24 -16.34 10.89
C ALA A 25 1.32 -17.88 10.76
N GLU A 26 0.74 -18.44 9.70
CA GLU A 26 0.85 -19.86 9.35
C GLU A 26 2.15 -20.21 8.59
N GLY A 27 2.99 -19.21 8.27
CA GLY A 27 4.28 -19.39 7.60
C GLY A 27 4.27 -19.14 6.09
N ALA A 28 3.24 -18.47 5.56
CA ALA A 28 3.25 -17.98 4.19
C ALA A 28 4.32 -16.90 3.98
N LEU A 29 4.83 -16.79 2.75
CA LEU A 29 5.77 -15.75 2.36
C LEU A 29 5.04 -14.53 1.80
N LEU A 30 5.39 -13.34 2.27
CA LEU A 30 4.96 -12.09 1.64
C LEU A 30 5.97 -11.66 0.58
N VAL A 31 5.56 -11.51 -0.68
CA VAL A 31 6.38 -10.94 -1.75
C VAL A 31 5.95 -9.52 -1.99
N ASP A 32 6.84 -8.57 -1.70
CA ASP A 32 6.60 -7.15 -1.93
C ASP A 32 7.18 -6.76 -3.29
N VAL A 33 6.32 -6.38 -4.23
CA VAL A 33 6.73 -6.01 -5.61
C VAL A 33 6.97 -4.51 -5.81
N ARG A 34 6.98 -3.73 -4.73
CA ARG A 34 7.30 -2.29 -4.78
C ARG A 34 8.79 -2.05 -5.00
N GLU A 35 9.11 -0.85 -5.46
CA GLU A 35 10.49 -0.43 -5.63
C GLU A 35 11.18 -0.23 -4.27
N MET A 36 12.50 -0.36 -4.23
CA MET A 36 13.25 -0.30 -2.96
C MET A 36 13.03 1.01 -2.20
N ASP A 37 12.95 2.15 -2.90
CA ASP A 37 12.68 3.47 -2.29
C ASP A 37 11.34 3.49 -1.52
N GLU A 38 10.33 2.76 -1.99
CA GLU A 38 9.04 2.67 -1.30
C GLU A 38 9.11 1.78 -0.06
N VAL A 39 9.87 0.69 -0.14
CA VAL A 39 10.07 -0.26 0.97
C VAL A 39 10.93 0.37 2.06
N GLU A 40 11.96 1.15 1.69
CA GLU A 40 12.81 1.89 2.62
C GLU A 40 12.03 2.94 3.42
N ARG A 41 10.98 3.53 2.82
CA ARG A 41 10.06 4.44 3.55
C ARG A 41 9.16 3.69 4.51
N VAL A 42 8.47 2.66 4.01
CA VAL A 42 7.55 1.83 4.79
C VAL A 42 7.61 0.39 4.28
N ALA A 43 8.00 -0.53 5.16
CA ALA A 43 8.01 -1.96 4.93
C ALA A 43 6.99 -2.68 5.83
N PHE A 44 6.57 -3.89 5.45
CA PHE A 44 5.79 -4.73 6.37
C PHE A 44 6.67 -5.21 7.52
N ALA A 45 6.11 -5.27 8.73
CA ALA A 45 6.81 -5.76 9.92
C ALA A 45 6.24 -7.10 10.40
N ASP A 46 6.97 -7.77 11.30
CA ASP A 46 6.53 -8.99 12.00
C ASP A 46 6.17 -10.17 11.08
N CYS A 47 6.72 -10.18 9.86
CA CYS A 47 6.47 -11.24 8.89
C CYS A 47 7.69 -11.46 7.99
N GLU A 48 7.73 -12.62 7.34
CA GLU A 48 8.75 -12.90 6.35
C GLU A 48 8.39 -12.24 5.01
N VAL A 49 9.18 -11.22 4.66
CA VAL A 49 9.03 -10.43 3.44
C VAL A 49 10.20 -10.67 2.50
N LEU A 50 9.88 -10.95 1.25
CA LEU A 50 10.83 -10.94 0.15
C LEU A 50 10.48 -9.77 -0.78
N ASN A 51 11.29 -8.71 -0.74
CA ASN A 51 11.13 -7.61 -1.69
C ASN A 51 11.77 -7.96 -3.05
N ILE A 52 10.95 -7.94 -4.09
CA ILE A 52 11.35 -8.13 -5.49
C ILE A 52 10.71 -7.02 -6.33
N PRO A 53 11.43 -5.92 -6.60
CA PRO A 53 10.90 -4.81 -7.40
C PRO A 53 10.36 -5.28 -8.74
N LEU A 54 9.23 -4.70 -9.18
CA LEU A 54 8.58 -5.09 -10.43
C LEU A 54 9.54 -5.01 -11.63
N SER A 55 10.46 -4.03 -11.62
CA SER A 55 11.50 -3.81 -12.63
C SER A 55 12.42 -5.01 -12.87
N VAL A 56 12.65 -5.83 -11.83
CA VAL A 56 13.52 -7.03 -11.89
C VAL A 56 12.77 -8.33 -11.62
N PHE A 57 11.45 -8.25 -11.43
CA PHE A 57 10.60 -9.38 -11.06
C PHE A 57 10.64 -10.51 -12.09
N GLU A 58 10.64 -10.17 -13.38
CA GLU A 58 10.74 -11.13 -14.48
C GLU A 58 12.08 -11.89 -14.52
N GLN A 59 13.11 -11.39 -13.84
CA GLN A 59 14.42 -12.05 -13.72
C GLN A 59 14.55 -12.81 -12.41
N ARG A 60 13.90 -12.32 -11.34
CA ARG A 60 14.04 -12.81 -9.96
C ARG A 60 12.88 -13.66 -9.45
N TRP A 61 11.82 -13.88 -10.24
CA TRP A 61 10.67 -14.72 -9.85
C TRP A 61 11.05 -16.14 -9.44
N SER A 62 12.20 -16.65 -9.86
CA SER A 62 12.70 -17.98 -9.48
C SER A 62 13.14 -18.08 -8.02
N GLU A 63 13.36 -16.95 -7.34
CA GLU A 63 13.66 -16.91 -5.89
C GLU A 63 12.41 -17.17 -5.04
N VAL A 64 11.22 -17.05 -5.64
CA VAL A 64 9.95 -17.30 -4.95
C VAL A 64 9.79 -18.81 -4.74
N PRO A 65 9.64 -19.28 -3.49
CA PRO A 65 9.47 -20.69 -3.19
C PRO A 65 8.11 -21.18 -3.67
N ARG A 66 8.10 -22.33 -4.36
CA ARG A 66 6.89 -22.94 -4.93
C ARG A 66 6.18 -23.90 -3.97
N GLU A 67 6.86 -24.31 -2.89
CA GLU A 67 6.40 -25.36 -1.98
C GLU A 67 5.47 -24.86 -0.88
N ARG A 68 5.41 -23.54 -0.66
CA ARG A 68 4.59 -22.89 0.38
C ARG A 68 3.64 -21.86 -0.21
N GLU A 69 2.70 -21.39 0.60
CA GLU A 69 1.81 -20.29 0.21
C GLU A 69 2.60 -18.99 0.09
N VAL A 70 2.34 -18.28 -1.01
CA VAL A 70 2.97 -17.00 -1.33
C VAL A 70 1.88 -15.97 -1.52
N VAL A 71 1.99 -14.87 -0.81
CA VAL A 71 1.09 -13.72 -0.96
C VAL A 71 1.87 -12.58 -1.59
N VAL A 72 1.39 -12.03 -2.70
CA VAL A 72 2.01 -10.91 -3.39
C VAL A 72 1.30 -9.62 -2.99
N ALA A 73 2.06 -8.60 -2.61
CA ALA A 73 1.54 -7.29 -2.23
C ALA A 73 2.28 -6.16 -2.95
N SER A 74 1.54 -5.10 -3.25
CA SER A 74 2.06 -3.83 -3.77
C SER A 74 1.48 -2.66 -2.98
N ALA A 75 1.66 -1.41 -3.44
CA ALA A 75 1.05 -0.25 -2.80
C ALA A 75 -0.49 -0.35 -2.76
N ASN A 76 -1.12 -0.56 -3.92
CA ASN A 76 -2.58 -0.51 -4.08
C ASN A 76 -3.22 -1.85 -4.49
N GLY A 77 -2.43 -2.89 -4.77
CA GLY A 77 -2.92 -4.21 -5.19
C GLY A 77 -2.97 -4.47 -6.70
N GLU A 78 -2.78 -3.44 -7.54
CA GLU A 78 -2.83 -3.58 -9.02
C GLU A 78 -1.57 -4.23 -9.59
N ALA A 79 -0.40 -3.75 -9.17
CA ALA A 79 0.88 -4.31 -9.61
C ALA A 79 1.08 -5.75 -9.09
N SER A 80 0.64 -6.05 -7.86
CA SER A 80 0.70 -7.39 -7.29
C SER A 80 -0.23 -8.36 -8.00
N LEU A 81 -1.38 -7.91 -8.51
CA LEU A 81 -2.27 -8.73 -9.32
C LEU A 81 -1.58 -9.18 -10.61
N LYS A 82 -0.91 -8.25 -11.32
CA LYS A 82 -0.13 -8.57 -12.52
C LYS A 82 1.00 -9.56 -12.22
N ALA A 83 1.74 -9.33 -11.15
CA ALA A 83 2.81 -10.22 -10.70
C ALA A 83 2.27 -11.62 -10.30
N THR A 84 1.09 -11.68 -9.69
CA THR A 84 0.42 -12.95 -9.35
C THR A 84 0.08 -13.74 -10.61
N TYR A 85 -0.53 -13.10 -11.63
CA TYR A 85 -0.79 -13.76 -12.91
C TYR A 85 0.49 -14.22 -13.61
N PHE A 86 1.57 -13.44 -13.52
CA PHE A 86 2.87 -13.85 -14.04
C PHE A 86 3.38 -15.12 -13.35
N LEU A 87 3.32 -15.20 -12.02
CA LEU A 87 3.70 -16.41 -11.27
C LEU A 87 2.82 -17.60 -11.62
N MET A 88 1.50 -17.41 -11.76
CA MET A 88 0.58 -18.47 -12.19
C MET A 88 0.94 -19.00 -13.60
N TYR A 89 1.34 -18.08 -14.51
CA TYR A 89 1.85 -18.45 -15.82
C TYR A 89 3.12 -19.31 -15.73
N GLN A 90 4.05 -18.95 -14.85
CA GLN A 90 5.26 -19.73 -14.57
C GLN A 90 4.98 -21.09 -13.88
N GLY A 91 3.74 -21.34 -13.43
CA GLY A 91 3.32 -22.61 -12.83
C GLY A 91 3.29 -22.62 -11.31
N PHE A 92 3.20 -21.45 -10.68
CA PHE A 92 2.93 -21.37 -9.25
C PHE A 92 1.43 -21.60 -8.98
N ASP A 93 1.13 -22.62 -8.18
CA ASP A 93 -0.25 -23.00 -7.82
C ASP A 93 -0.73 -22.30 -6.54
N ARG A 94 0.19 -22.06 -5.59
CA ARG A 94 -0.09 -21.53 -4.25
C ARG A 94 0.23 -20.03 -4.12
N VAL A 95 -0.28 -19.22 -5.06
CA VAL A 95 -0.10 -17.77 -5.06
C VAL A 95 -1.41 -17.04 -4.81
N ALA A 96 -1.36 -16.00 -3.99
CA ALA A 96 -2.50 -15.14 -3.71
C ALA A 96 -2.12 -13.66 -3.84
N ASN A 97 -3.02 -12.86 -4.41
CA ASN A 97 -2.88 -11.41 -4.47
C ASN A 97 -3.49 -10.75 -3.22
N MET A 98 -2.76 -9.83 -2.59
CA MET A 98 -3.32 -9.00 -1.51
C MET A 98 -4.12 -7.83 -2.08
N LYS A 99 -5.45 -7.84 -1.89
CA LYS A 99 -6.32 -6.74 -2.30
C LYS A 99 -6.03 -5.45 -1.54
N HIS A 100 -6.01 -4.34 -2.27
CA HIS A 100 -5.75 -2.99 -1.77
C HIS A 100 -4.32 -2.75 -1.24
N GLY A 101 -3.44 -3.75 -1.36
CA GLY A 101 -2.03 -3.62 -1.05
C GLY A 101 -1.72 -3.08 0.35
N MET A 102 -0.57 -2.41 0.45
CA MET A 102 -0.07 -1.80 1.67
C MET A 102 -0.98 -0.66 2.18
N VAL A 103 -1.68 0.07 1.31
CA VAL A 103 -2.56 1.17 1.75
C VAL A 103 -3.58 0.67 2.77
N ARG A 104 -4.25 -0.46 2.46
CA ARG A 104 -5.22 -1.03 3.41
C ARG A 104 -4.55 -1.73 4.59
N TRP A 105 -3.30 -2.16 4.47
CA TRP A 105 -2.53 -2.69 5.61
C TRP A 105 -2.27 -1.60 6.66
N ILE A 106 -1.85 -0.41 6.21
CA ILE A 106 -1.63 0.75 7.07
C ILE A 106 -2.94 1.28 7.66
N ASP A 107 -4.00 1.40 6.84
CA ASP A 107 -5.34 1.81 7.30
C ASP A 107 -5.88 0.94 8.44
N ARG A 108 -5.54 -0.36 8.41
CA ARG A 108 -5.92 -1.32 9.47
C ARG A 108 -5.06 -1.23 10.72
N GLY A 109 -4.02 -0.40 10.73
CA GLY A 109 -3.09 -0.26 11.85
C GLY A 109 -2.23 -1.52 12.05
N PHE A 110 -1.95 -2.26 10.99
CA PHE A 110 -1.07 -3.43 11.07
C PHE A 110 0.40 -3.02 11.20
N PRO A 111 1.26 -3.90 11.76
CA PRO A 111 2.64 -3.54 12.04
C PRO A 111 3.42 -3.30 10.73
N VAL A 112 4.17 -2.20 10.73
CA VAL A 112 5.00 -1.73 9.62
C VAL A 112 6.30 -1.16 10.18
N ILE A 113 7.38 -1.26 9.40
CA ILE A 113 8.69 -0.69 9.71
C ILE A 113 8.80 0.61 8.91
N GLY A 114 9.06 1.74 9.57
CA GLY A 114 9.20 3.05 8.93
C GLY A 114 8.08 4.03 9.26
N ASP A 115 8.07 5.18 8.60
CA ASP A 115 7.15 6.29 8.87
C ASP A 115 5.82 6.12 8.10
N ALA A 116 4.91 5.32 8.65
CA ALA A 116 3.54 5.21 8.15
C ALA A 116 2.66 6.43 8.51
N SER A 117 3.21 7.37 9.28
CA SER A 117 2.57 8.57 9.83
C SER A 117 2.10 9.57 8.76
N VAL A 118 2.59 9.46 7.52
CA VAL A 118 2.25 10.43 6.45
C VAL A 118 0.89 10.21 5.77
N SER A 119 0.13 9.16 6.13
CA SER A 119 -1.24 8.94 5.61
C SER A 119 -2.35 9.23 6.62
N SER A 120 -2.02 9.75 7.81
CA SER A 120 -3.01 10.21 8.79
C SER A 120 -2.81 11.70 9.07
N VAL A 121 -2.91 12.54 8.04
CA VAL A 121 -3.29 13.95 8.27
C VAL A 121 -4.80 14.00 8.42
N SER A 122 -5.27 13.68 9.62
CA SER A 122 -6.56 14.16 10.12
C SER A 122 -6.42 14.39 11.61
N GLY A 123 -6.17 15.67 11.92
CA GLY A 123 -6.54 16.33 13.16
C GLY A 123 -5.85 15.82 14.42
N GLU A 124 -4.79 16.53 14.85
CA GLU A 124 -4.84 17.36 16.05
C GLU A 124 -3.41 17.80 16.44
N THR A 125 -3.09 19.06 16.20
CA THR A 125 -2.23 19.83 17.11
C THR A 125 -2.79 21.25 17.15
N CYS A 126 -3.98 21.36 17.74
CA CYS A 126 -4.50 22.61 18.29
C CYS A 126 -3.89 22.81 19.70
N CYS A 127 -2.58 23.01 19.79
CA CYS A 127 -1.91 23.57 20.97
C CYS A 127 -0.69 24.35 20.47
N GLY A 128 -0.76 25.67 20.56
CA GLY A 128 0.12 26.60 19.87
C GLY A 128 1.44 26.96 20.56
N ASP A 129 1.88 28.17 20.23
CA ASP A 129 3.16 28.83 20.54
C ASP A 129 4.27 28.48 19.52
N ALA A 130 4.95 29.38 18.81
CA ALA A 130 4.96 30.84 18.76
C ALA A 130 5.64 31.28 17.44
N GLY A 131 5.39 32.52 17.01
CA GLY A 131 6.44 33.29 16.32
C GLY A 131 6.09 33.97 15.00
N SER A 132 5.86 35.28 15.11
CA SER A 132 6.31 36.36 14.20
C SER A 132 5.58 36.67 12.88
N LYS A 133 4.81 37.77 12.97
CA LYS A 133 4.84 39.01 12.17
C LYS A 133 4.68 38.96 10.64
N ALA A 134 3.59 39.60 10.16
CA ALA A 134 3.60 40.88 9.41
C ALA A 134 2.13 41.27 9.09
N ASP A 135 1.59 42.33 9.71
CA ASP A 135 1.36 43.66 9.10
C ASP A 135 0.13 43.73 8.18
N ALA A 136 -0.98 44.27 8.71
CA ALA A 136 -1.66 45.45 8.16
C ALA A 136 -3.02 45.68 8.85
N CYS A 137 -3.16 46.87 9.40
CA CYS A 137 -4.24 47.36 10.25
C CYS A 137 -5.57 47.48 9.49
N CYS A 138 -6.61 46.79 9.96
CA CYS A 138 -8.00 47.15 9.66
C CYS A 138 -8.38 48.42 10.41
N SER A 139 -8.20 49.57 9.77
CA SER A 139 -8.83 50.83 10.16
C SER A 139 -10.32 50.78 9.82
N GLY A 140 -11.13 51.17 10.80
CA GLY A 140 -12.58 51.09 10.73
C GLY A 140 -13.31 52.20 9.96
N GLU A 141 -14.63 52.07 10.08
CA GLU A 141 -15.69 53.08 9.94
C GLU A 141 -16.02 53.62 8.53
N ARG A 142 -17.17 53.20 8.00
CA ARG A 142 -18.44 53.96 8.00
C ARG A 142 -19.39 53.41 6.93
N GLY A 143 -20.59 53.05 7.36
CA GLY A 143 -21.73 52.81 6.48
C GLY A 143 -23.03 53.06 7.24
N GLN A 144 -23.38 54.34 7.42
CA GLN A 144 -24.73 54.75 7.81
C GLN A 144 -25.61 54.85 6.56
N SER A 145 -26.74 54.18 6.59
CA SER A 145 -28.02 54.53 5.94
C SER A 145 -29.05 53.56 6.55
N GLU A 146 -29.74 53.95 7.63
CA GLU A 146 -31.10 54.53 7.55
C GLU A 146 -32.00 53.67 6.64
N THR A 147 -32.85 52.78 7.15
CA THR A 147 -34.16 53.16 7.72
C THR A 147 -34.90 51.91 8.23
N SER A 148 -35.59 52.10 9.36
CA SER A 148 -36.87 51.47 9.74
C SER A 148 -36.94 49.97 10.01
N CYS A 149 -36.97 49.59 11.30
CA CYS A 149 -37.96 48.67 11.84
C CYS A 149 -38.23 49.01 13.31
N CYS A 150 -39.52 48.97 13.66
CA CYS A 150 -40.16 49.43 14.89
C CYS A 150 -39.63 48.80 16.19
#